data_AF-A0A959X8T9-F1
#
_entry.id   AF-A0A959X8T9-F1
#
_cell.length_a   1.000
_cell.length_b   1.000
_cell.length_c   1.000
_cell.angle_alpha   90.00
_cell.angle_beta   90.00
_cell.angle_gamma   90.00
#
_symmetry.space_group_name_H-M   'P 1'
#
loop_
_entity.id
_entity.type
_entity.pdbx_description
1 polymer ?
#
loop_
_entity_poly.entity_id
_entity_poly.type
_entity_poly.pdbx_seq_one_letter_code
_entity_poly.pdbx_strand_id
1 'polypeptide(L)'
;MGTIIYTLTDEAPLLATYSFLPVLGAFAGQAGVDVETRDISLAGRILAQFPDVLTDDQRVADELAYLGELALRPEANIIKLP
;
A
#
# COMPACT_ATOMS: atom_id res chain seq x y z
N MET A 1 -9.36 13.72 10.37
CA MET A 1 -8.27 13.85 9.38
C MET A 1 -8.29 12.60 8.53
N GLY A 2 -8.05 12.72 7.22
CA GLY A 2 -8.12 11.58 6.30
C GLY A 2 -6.74 10.96 6.08
N THR A 3 -6.69 9.65 5.86
CA THR A 3 -5.48 8.92 5.47
C THR A 3 -5.59 8.56 4.00
N ILE A 4 -4.53 8.82 3.23
CA ILE A 4 -4.37 8.34 1.86
C ILE A 4 -3.64 7.00 1.92
N ILE A 5 -4.18 6.00 1.22
CA ILE A 5 -3.49 4.74 0.96
C ILE A 5 -2.82 4.81 -0.41
N TYR A 6 -1.50 4.64 -0.45
CA TYR A 6 -0.68 4.63 -1.65
C TYR A 6 -0.22 3.20 -1.96
N THR A 7 -0.60 2.66 -3.12
CA THR A 7 -0.24 1.28 -3.45
C THR A 7 1.23 1.15 -3.85
N LEU A 8 1.96 0.22 -3.23
CA LEU A 8 3.21 -0.28 -3.79
C LEU A 8 2.85 -1.35 -4.82
N THR A 9 3.25 -1.14 -6.07
CA THR A 9 2.98 -2.05 -7.18
C THR A 9 4.29 -2.62 -7.72
N ASP A 10 4.46 -2.69 -9.02
CA ASP A 10 5.55 -3.41 -9.66
C ASP A 10 6.34 -2.48 -10.60
N GLU A 11 7.49 -2.96 -11.07
CA GLU A 11 8.23 -2.40 -12.22
C GLU A 11 8.47 -0.87 -12.16
N ALA A 12 8.15 -0.14 -13.23
CA ALA A 12 8.42 1.29 -13.34
C ALA A 12 7.64 2.14 -12.30
N PRO A 13 6.35 1.89 -12.03
CA PRO A 13 5.62 2.60 -10.97
C PRO A 13 6.21 2.42 -9.58
N LEU A 14 6.72 1.22 -9.23
CA LEU A 14 7.38 1.01 -7.94
C LEU A 14 8.65 1.85 -7.83
N LEU A 15 9.48 1.88 -8.89
CA LEU A 15 10.69 2.72 -8.92
C LEU A 15 10.36 4.21 -8.76
N ALA A 16 9.31 4.69 -9.43
CA ALA A 16 8.85 6.07 -9.30
C ALA A 16 8.34 6.37 -7.88
N THR A 17 7.70 5.39 -7.22
CA THR A 17 7.17 5.52 -5.86
C THR A 17 8.30 5.81 -4.85
N TYR A 18 9.44 5.13 -4.96
CA TYR A 18 10.59 5.39 -4.08
C TYR A 18 11.11 6.84 -4.17
N SER A 19 10.93 7.50 -5.32
CA SER A 19 11.28 8.91 -5.50
C SER A 19 10.18 9.85 -5.02
N PHE A 20 8.93 9.57 -5.39
CA PHE A 20 7.83 10.51 -5.22
C PHE A 20 7.14 10.45 -3.85
N LEU A 21 7.03 9.25 -3.26
CA LEU A 21 6.32 9.04 -1.99
C LEU A 21 6.84 9.92 -0.84
N PRO A 22 8.16 10.10 -0.64
CA PRO A 22 8.67 11.00 0.40
C PRO A 22 8.25 12.47 0.20
N VAL A 23 8.18 12.91 -1.06
CA VAL A 23 7.73 14.27 -1.42
C VAL A 23 6.24 14.42 -1.12
N LEU A 24 5.43 13.45 -1.56
CA LEU A 24 3.98 13.45 -1.29
C LEU A 24 3.70 13.50 0.22
N GLY A 25 4.37 12.67 1.02
CA GLY A 25 4.21 12.64 2.47
C GLY A 25 4.57 13.97 3.14
N ALA A 26 5.67 14.62 2.72
CA ALA A 26 6.09 15.91 3.27
C ALA A 26 5.06 17.02 3.01
N PHE A 27 4.44 17.05 1.84
CA PHE A 27 3.42 18.05 1.49
C PHE A 27 2.06 17.74 2.12
N ALA A 28 1.61 16.48 2.07
CA ALA A 28 0.34 16.06 2.67
C ALA A 28 0.33 16.27 4.20
N GLY A 29 1.47 16.05 4.86
CA GLY A 29 1.64 16.29 6.29
C GLY A 29 1.38 17.74 6.72
N GLN A 30 1.64 18.73 5.85
CA GLN A 30 1.32 20.14 6.13
C GLN A 30 -0.19 20.40 6.24
N ALA A 31 -1.01 19.58 5.58
CA ALA A 31 -2.47 19.61 5.66
C ALA A 31 -3.02 18.63 6.72
N GLY A 32 -2.16 17.93 7.45
CA GLY A 32 -2.58 16.91 8.41
C GLY A 32 -3.22 15.68 7.77
N VAL A 33 -2.75 15.31 6.58
CA VAL A 33 -3.16 14.10 5.87
C VAL A 33 -2.03 13.09 5.93
N ASP A 34 -2.32 11.92 6.50
CA ASP A 34 -1.34 10.82 6.57
C ASP A 34 -1.31 10.07 5.24
N VAL A 35 -0.13 9.57 4.87
CA VAL A 35 0.07 8.73 3.68
C VAL A 35 0.64 7.40 4.12
N GLU A 36 -0.16 6.35 4.02
CA GLU A 36 0.25 4.98 4.32
C GLU A 36 0.41 4.16 3.04
N THR A 37 1.28 3.16 3.08
CA THR A 37 1.50 2.25 1.96
C THR A 37 0.79 0.92 2.17
N ARG A 38 0.38 0.31 1.07
CA ARG A 38 -0.13 -1.07 1.02
C ARG A 38 0.49 -1.80 -0.15
N ASP A 39 1.11 -2.94 0.10
CA ASP A 39 1.84 -3.70 -0.93
C ASP A 39 0.90 -4.63 -1.68
N ILE A 40 0.66 -4.31 -2.95
CA ILE A 40 -0.11 -5.14 -3.88
C ILE A 40 0.74 -5.63 -5.06
N SER A 41 2.07 -5.58 -4.92
CA SER A 41 3.01 -6.15 -5.88
C SER A 41 2.69 -7.62 -6.14
N LEU A 42 3.14 -8.14 -7.28
CA LEU A 42 3.05 -9.57 -7.57
C LEU A 42 3.69 -10.41 -6.46
N ALA A 43 4.86 -10.00 -5.99
CA ALA A 43 5.59 -10.70 -4.94
C ALA A 43 4.82 -10.70 -3.61
N GLY A 44 4.35 -9.54 -3.16
CA GLY A 44 3.59 -9.40 -1.91
C GLY A 44 2.32 -10.26 -1.92
N ARG A 45 1.57 -10.24 -3.03
CA ARG A 45 0.36 -11.05 -3.17
C ARG A 45 0.65 -12.55 -3.19
N ILE A 46 1.75 -13.00 -3.78
CA ILE A 46 2.15 -14.41 -3.71
C ILE A 46 2.44 -14.79 -2.25
N LEU A 47 3.26 -14.00 -1.54
CA LEU A 47 3.62 -14.30 -0.14
C LEU A 47 2.38 -14.36 0.77
N ALA A 48 1.42 -13.45 0.60
CA ALA A 48 0.19 -13.42 1.38
C ALA A 48 -0.67 -14.69 1.24
N GLN A 49 -0.58 -15.42 0.12
CA GLN A 49 -1.36 -16.64 -0.13
C GLN A 49 -0.71 -17.92 0.43
N PHE A 50 0.56 -17.87 0.85
CA PHE A 50 1.29 -19.05 1.33
C PHE A 50 1.91 -18.86 2.73
N PRO A 51 1.18 -18.33 3.73
CA PRO A 51 1.76 -18.04 5.05
C PRO A 51 2.24 -19.28 5.81
N ASP A 52 1.69 -20.46 5.50
CA ASP A 52 1.99 -21.72 6.20
C ASP A 52 3.38 -22.29 5.87
N VAL A 53 3.97 -21.86 4.75
CA VAL A 53 5.33 -22.28 4.32
C VAL A 53 6.38 -21.20 4.56
N LEU A 54 5.99 -20.08 5.19
CA LEU A 54 6.85 -18.97 5.54
C LEU A 54 7.20 -19.00 7.02
N THR A 55 8.42 -18.56 7.35
CA THR A 55 8.77 -18.21 8.73
C THR A 55 7.95 -17.00 9.19
N ASP A 56 7.82 -16.82 10.50
CA ASP A 56 7.03 -15.70 11.04
C ASP A 56 7.52 -14.33 10.54
N ASP A 57 8.84 -14.17 10.36
CA ASP A 57 9.45 -12.93 9.84
C ASP A 57 9.24 -12.70 8.34
N GLN A 58 8.89 -13.75 7.58
CA GLN A 58 8.63 -13.66 6.14
C GLN A 58 7.15 -13.43 5.81
N ARG A 59 6.25 -13.65 6.78
CA ARG A 59 4.82 -13.48 6.56
C ARG A 59 4.48 -12.01 6.33
N VAL A 60 3.60 -11.79 5.36
CA VAL A 60 3.03 -10.47 5.04
C VAL A 60 1.51 -10.56 5.10
N ALA A 61 0.85 -9.44 5.37
CA ALA A 61 -0.60 -9.36 5.35
C ALA A 61 -1.14 -9.45 3.91
N ASP A 62 -2.38 -9.94 3.75
CA ASP A 62 -3.10 -9.85 2.48
C ASP A 62 -3.67 -8.45 2.29
N GLU A 63 -2.83 -7.54 1.80
CA GLU A 63 -3.21 -6.14 1.62
C GLU A 63 -4.21 -5.94 0.48
N LEU A 64 -4.29 -6.88 -0.48
CA LEU A 64 -5.31 -6.81 -1.53
C LEU A 64 -6.69 -7.08 -0.95
N ALA A 65 -6.83 -8.07 -0.05
CA ALA A 65 -8.08 -8.33 0.66
C ALA A 65 -8.48 -7.13 1.54
N TYR A 66 -7.54 -6.57 2.31
CA TYR A 66 -7.77 -5.37 3.13
C TYR A 66 -8.25 -4.18 2.28
N LEU A 67 -7.60 -3.91 1.15
CA LEU A 67 -8.01 -2.83 0.24
C LEU A 67 -9.39 -3.07 -0.37
N GLY A 68 -9.74 -4.32 -0.67
CA GLY A 68 -11.07 -4.71 -1.13
C GLY A 68 -12.16 -4.38 -0.11
N GLU A 69 -11.91 -4.65 1.17
CA GLU A 69 -12.83 -4.26 2.25
C GLU A 69 -12.88 -2.75 2.46
N LEU A 70 -11.72 -2.08 2.43
CA LEU A 70 -11.62 -0.63 2.60
C LEU A 70 -12.41 0.10 1.51
N ALA A 71 -12.32 -0.34 0.25
CA ALA A 71 -12.99 0.28 -0.89
C ALA A 71 -14.53 0.34 -0.76
N LEU A 72 -15.12 -0.42 0.16
CA LEU A 72 -16.56 -0.40 0.45
C LEU A 72 -16.95 0.63 1.51
N ARG A 73 -15.97 1.33 2.10
CA ARG A 73 -16.18 2.28 3.20
C ARG A 73 -16.09 3.73 2.72
N PRO A 74 -16.90 4.65 3.27
CA PRO A 74 -16.86 6.07 2.88
C PRO A 74 -15.52 6.76 3.12
N GLU A 75 -14.74 6.28 4.08
CA GLU A 75 -13.40 6.80 4.40
C GLU A 75 -12.30 6.38 3.40
N ALA A 76 -12.62 5.53 2.41
CA ALA A 76 -11.65 5.04 1.44
C ALA A 76 -11.06 6.17 0.59
N ASN A 77 -9.74 6.35 0.69
CA ASN A 77 -8.98 7.24 -0.17
C ASN A 77 -7.73 6.50 -0.65
N ILE A 78 -7.82 5.92 -1.85
CA ILE A 78 -6.82 4.99 -2.39
C ILE A 78 -6.24 5.56 -3.69
N ILE A 79 -4.92 5.77 -3.72
CA ILE A 79 -4.16 6.06 -4.92
C ILE A 79 -3.60 4.74 -5.46
N LYS A 80 -4.20 4.24 -6.54
CA LYS A 80 -3.74 3.03 -7.26
C LYS A 80 -2.77 3.42 -8.38
N LEU A 81 -1.55 2.92 -8.29
CA LEU A 81 -0.58 2.96 -9.39
C LEU A 81 -0.76 1.73 -10.26
N PRO A 82 -0.32 1.71 -11.54
CA PRO A 82 -0.34 0.50 -12.35
C PRO A 82 0.33 -0.68 -11.63
#